data_AF-A0A820WLE9-F1
#
_entry.id   AF-A0A820WLE9-F1
#
_cell.length_a   1.000
_cell.length_b   1.000
_cell.length_c   1.000
_cell.angle_alpha   90.00
_cell.angle_beta   90.00
_cell.angle_gamma   90.00
#
_symmetry.space_group_name_H-M   'P 1'
#
loop_
_entity.id
_entity.type
_entity.pdbx_description
1 polymer ?
#
loop_
_entity_poly.entity_id
_entity_poly.type
_entity_poly.pdbx_seq_one_letter_code
_entity_poly.pdbx_strand_id
1 'polypeptide(L)'
;MGNNADKDLKHNYPIHHLRHQVEPSPFYCACRNGDMETVQLMLHTISYQDLNRLELIGNTPLHAASFYGHKEIVRLLLHEHGCDRSQRNRYGSTAGEDDVSDNYVSS
;
A
#
# COMPACT_ATOMS: atom_id res chain seq x y z
N MET A 1 -36.34 -41.58 10.75
CA MET A 1 -36.24 -40.11 10.90
C MET A 1 -34.90 -39.68 10.34
N GLY A 2 -34.92 -38.86 9.28
CA GLY A 2 -33.81 -38.65 8.35
C GLY A 2 -32.54 -38.08 8.98
N ASN A 3 -31.41 -38.68 8.58
CA ASN A 3 -30.07 -38.15 8.79
C ASN A 3 -29.90 -36.95 7.86
N ASN A 4 -29.86 -35.74 8.44
CA ASN A 4 -29.59 -34.52 7.71
C ASN A 4 -28.07 -34.38 7.53
N ALA A 5 -27.51 -35.16 6.61
CA ALA A 5 -26.18 -34.95 6.06
C ALA A 5 -26.32 -33.95 4.92
N ASP A 6 -25.65 -32.79 5.03
CA ASP A 6 -25.76 -31.58 4.20
C ASP A 6 -26.53 -30.45 4.93
N LYS A 7 -25.83 -29.52 5.59
CA LYS A 7 -25.45 -28.26 4.96
C LYS A 7 -24.50 -27.46 5.86
N ASP A 8 -23.38 -27.08 5.26
CA ASP A 8 -22.57 -25.91 5.61
C ASP A 8 -21.69 -25.97 6.87
N LEU A 9 -20.96 -27.07 6.99
CA LEU A 9 -19.63 -27.06 7.60
C LEU A 9 -18.61 -26.36 6.66
N LYS A 10 -18.80 -25.07 6.38
CA LYS A 10 -17.81 -24.19 5.71
C LYS A 10 -16.99 -23.37 6.69
N HIS A 11 -16.80 -23.86 7.91
CA HIS A 11 -15.89 -23.27 8.90
C HIS A 11 -14.59 -24.09 9.01
N ASN A 12 -14.14 -24.63 7.89
CA ASN A 12 -12.81 -25.24 7.75
C ASN A 12 -11.84 -24.19 7.21
N TYR A 13 -11.30 -23.35 8.10
CA TYR A 13 -10.01 -22.72 7.87
C TYR A 13 -9.15 -22.75 9.14
N PRO A 14 -8.66 -23.92 9.60
CA PRO A 14 -7.36 -23.94 10.24
C PRO A 14 -6.27 -24.05 9.15
N ILE A 15 -5.02 -23.74 9.51
CA ILE A 15 -3.82 -23.71 8.66
C ILE A 15 -3.83 -22.49 7.69
N HIS A 16 -3.18 -21.35 7.97
CA HIS A 16 -1.74 -21.17 8.04
C HIS A 16 -1.39 -19.87 8.82
N HIS A 17 -1.34 -19.95 10.13
CA HIS A 17 -0.31 -19.20 10.85
C HIS A 17 1.01 -19.88 10.50
N LEU A 18 1.80 -19.33 9.58
CA LEU A 18 3.27 -19.46 9.50
C LEU A 18 3.76 -18.70 8.25
N ARG A 19 4.41 -17.55 8.53
CA ARG A 19 5.27 -16.78 7.63
C ARG A 19 4.58 -15.88 6.58
N HIS A 20 3.74 -14.94 6.99
CA HIS A 20 3.22 -13.96 6.03
C HIS A 20 4.17 -12.76 5.90
N GLN A 21 4.91 -12.75 4.80
CA GLN A 21 5.32 -11.50 4.15
C GLN A 21 4.09 -10.59 4.18
N VAL A 22 4.19 -9.41 4.81
CA VAL A 22 3.12 -8.42 4.75
C VAL A 22 2.99 -8.11 3.26
N GLU A 23 2.00 -8.70 2.60
CA GLU A 23 1.83 -8.51 1.17
C GLU A 23 1.40 -7.06 1.02
N PRO A 24 2.23 -6.22 0.38
CA PRO A 24 1.92 -4.82 0.30
C PRO A 24 0.58 -4.64 -0.39
N SER A 25 -0.19 -3.65 0.05
CA SER A 25 -1.48 -3.34 -0.55
C SER A 25 -1.36 -3.34 -2.08
N PRO A 26 -2.30 -3.96 -2.83
CA PRO A 26 -2.23 -3.99 -4.29
C PRO A 26 -2.10 -2.59 -4.90
N PHE A 27 -2.67 -1.58 -4.24
CA PHE A 27 -2.49 -0.18 -4.59
C PHE A 27 -1.05 0.32 -4.40
N TYR A 28 -0.40 -0.08 -3.31
CA TYR A 28 1.01 0.21 -3.06
C TYR A 28 1.90 -0.44 -4.14
N CYS A 29 1.60 -1.67 -4.54
CA CYS A 29 2.30 -2.35 -5.64
C CYS A 29 2.15 -1.58 -6.96
N ALA A 30 0.96 -1.10 -7.30
CA ALA A 30 0.75 -0.29 -8.50
C ALA A 30 1.54 1.02 -8.46
N CYS A 31 1.54 1.71 -7.31
CA CYS A 31 2.33 2.93 -7.10
C CYS A 31 3.84 2.68 -7.20
N ARG A 32 4.31 1.55 -6.66
CA ARG A 32 5.72 1.10 -6.73
C ARG A 32 6.14 0.75 -8.16
N ASN A 33 5.30 0.04 -8.89
CA ASN A 33 5.59 -0.37 -10.26
C ASN A 33 5.55 0.79 -11.25
N GLY A 34 4.80 1.86 -10.94
CA GLY A 34 4.59 2.95 -11.88
C GLY A 34 3.38 2.74 -12.79
N ASP A 35 2.49 1.80 -12.45
CA ASP A 35 1.35 1.40 -13.27
C ASP A 35 0.22 2.43 -13.18
N MET A 36 0.38 3.54 -13.91
CA MET A 36 -0.55 4.67 -13.92
C MET A 36 -2.02 4.27 -14.14
N GLU A 37 -2.29 3.42 -15.14
CA GLU A 37 -3.66 2.94 -15.42
C GLU A 37 -4.26 2.18 -14.24
N THR A 38 -3.45 1.33 -13.60
CA THR A 38 -3.91 0.54 -12.45
C THR A 38 -4.15 1.45 -11.24
N VAL A 39 -3.29 2.44 -11.03
CA VAL A 39 -3.48 3.45 -9.98
C VAL A 39 -4.77 4.22 -10.22
N GLN A 40 -5.04 4.71 -11.43
CA GLN A 40 -6.27 5.44 -11.74
C GLN A 40 -7.53 4.58 -11.53
N LEU A 41 -7.54 3.34 -12.03
CA LEU A 41 -8.65 2.42 -11.83
C LEU A 41 -8.89 2.12 -10.34
N MET A 42 -7.83 1.92 -9.58
CA MET A 42 -7.92 1.71 -8.14
C MET A 42 -8.36 2.96 -7.41
N LEU A 43 -7.92 4.17 -7.79
CA LEU A 43 -8.36 5.43 -7.18
C LEU A 43 -9.88 5.62 -7.20
N HIS A 44 -10.56 5.12 -8.24
CA HIS A 44 -12.02 5.14 -8.31
C HIS A 44 -12.72 4.13 -7.38
N THR A 45 -12.00 3.13 -6.86
CA THR A 45 -12.58 2.01 -6.09
C THR A 45 -12.02 1.89 -4.66
N ILE A 46 -10.89 2.52 -4.39
CA ILE A 46 -10.15 2.49 -3.13
C ILE A 46 -10.78 3.43 -2.09
N SER A 47 -10.73 3.02 -0.83
CA SER A 47 -11.16 3.88 0.29
C SER A 47 -10.02 4.78 0.80
N TYR A 48 -10.36 5.92 1.41
CA TYR A 48 -9.39 6.85 2.03
C TYR A 48 -8.38 6.15 2.97
N GLN A 49 -8.83 5.14 3.71
CA GLN A 49 -7.97 4.35 4.61
C GLN A 49 -6.85 3.60 3.86
N ASP A 50 -7.15 3.07 2.68
CA ASP A 50 -6.18 2.33 1.87
C ASP A 50 -5.20 3.27 1.16
N LEU A 51 -5.65 4.48 0.79
CA LEU A 51 -4.82 5.50 0.15
C LEU A 51 -3.70 6.01 1.09
N ASN A 52 -3.99 6.08 2.40
CA ASN A 52 -3.01 6.46 3.43
C ASN A 52 -2.45 5.28 4.22
N ARG A 53 -2.67 4.05 3.73
CA ARG A 53 -2.24 2.86 4.45
C ARG A 53 -0.72 2.85 4.58
N LEU A 54 -0.28 2.62 5.81
CA LEU A 54 1.13 2.47 6.16
C LEU A 54 1.55 1.02 5.89
N GLU A 55 2.52 0.85 5.00
CA GLU A 55 3.12 -0.46 4.68
C GLU A 55 4.32 -0.79 5.60
N LEU A 56 5.07 -1.84 5.28
CA LEU A 56 6.18 -2.44 6.05
C LEU A 56 7.07 -1.47 6.86
N ILE A 57 7.42 -0.31 6.29
CA ILE A 57 8.30 0.70 6.92
C ILE A 57 7.57 2.00 7.30
N GLY A 58 6.25 1.97 7.42
CA GLY A 58 5.44 3.20 7.57
C GLY A 58 5.37 4.00 6.27
N ASN A 59 5.75 3.42 5.13
CA ASN A 59 5.64 4.09 3.85
C ASN A 59 4.17 4.12 3.43
N THR A 60 3.71 5.28 3.01
CA THR A 60 2.46 5.44 2.28
C THR A 60 2.67 5.11 0.80
N PRO A 61 1.61 4.86 0.02
CA PRO A 61 1.70 4.72 -1.44
C PRO A 61 2.39 5.91 -2.11
N LEU A 62 2.24 7.12 -1.54
CA LEU A 62 2.94 8.32 -1.96
C LEU A 62 4.47 8.23 -1.79
N HIS A 63 4.96 7.61 -0.71
CA HIS A 63 6.39 7.34 -0.54
C HIS A 63 6.89 6.36 -1.60
N ALA A 64 6.14 5.32 -1.93
CA ALA A 64 6.54 4.39 -2.99
C ALA A 64 6.65 5.11 -4.33
N ALA A 65 5.60 5.84 -4.75
CA ALA A 65 5.63 6.58 -6.00
C ALA A 65 6.78 7.60 -6.05
N SER A 66 7.08 8.28 -4.93
CA SER A 66 8.18 9.26 -4.85
C SER A 66 9.56 8.59 -4.89
N PHE A 67 9.75 7.53 -4.10
CA PHE A 67 11.00 6.77 -4.01
C PHE A 67 11.40 6.13 -5.33
N TYR A 68 10.44 5.61 -6.08
CA TYR A 68 10.67 5.04 -7.41
C TYR A 68 10.68 6.09 -8.54
N GLY A 69 10.47 7.37 -8.23
CA GLY A 69 10.56 8.48 -9.19
C GLY A 69 9.33 8.65 -10.09
N HIS A 70 8.19 8.04 -9.75
CA HIS A 70 6.93 8.09 -10.51
C HIS A 70 6.17 9.40 -10.26
N LYS A 71 6.75 10.51 -10.72
CA LYS A 71 6.25 11.88 -10.50
C LYS A 71 4.80 12.09 -10.93
N GLU A 72 4.35 11.40 -11.97
CA GLU A 72 2.97 11.53 -12.46
C GLU A 72 1.96 10.89 -11.49
N ILE A 73 2.29 9.73 -10.93
CA ILE A 73 1.50 9.07 -9.88
C ILE A 73 1.49 9.93 -8.61
N VAL A 74 2.63 10.52 -8.25
CA VAL A 74 2.73 11.45 -7.12
C VAL A 74 1.78 12.64 -7.32
N ARG A 75 1.76 13.25 -8.50
CA ARG A 75 0.83 14.35 -8.81
C ARG A 75 -0.62 13.92 -8.73
N LEU A 76 -0.96 12.73 -9.25
CA LEU A 76 -2.30 12.17 -9.17
C LEU A 76 -2.73 12.02 -7.71
N LEU A 77 -1.92 11.34 -6.89
CA LEU A 77 -2.18 11.12 -5.48
C LEU A 77 -2.32 12.45 -4.71
N LEU A 78 -1.47 13.44 -5.01
CA LEU A 78 -1.55 14.77 -4.39
C LEU A 78 -2.80 15.56 -4.82
N HIS A 79 -3.36 15.25 -5.98
CA HIS A 79 -4.61 15.83 -6.46
C HIS A 79 -5.84 15.15 -5.83
N GLU A 80 -5.71 13.89 -5.39
CA GLU A 80 -6.81 13.17 -4.75
C GLU A 80 -7.13 13.74 -3.36
N HIS A 81 -8.43 14.01 -3.14
CA HIS A 81 -9.00 14.49 -1.88
C HIS A 81 -8.96 13.39 -0.82
N GLY A 82 -7.77 13.09 -0.34
CA GLY A 82 -7.56 12.04 0.62
C GLY A 82 -6.10 11.83 1.01
N CYS A 83 -5.15 12.25 0.17
CA CYS A 83 -3.74 11.96 0.43
C CYS A 83 -3.17 12.84 1.54
N ASP A 84 -2.75 12.20 2.64
CA ASP A 84 -2.00 12.86 3.70
C ASP A 84 -0.52 12.91 3.33
N ARG A 85 -0.12 14.05 2.76
CA ARG A 85 1.29 14.37 2.46
C ARG A 85 2.14 14.67 3.70
N SER A 86 1.52 14.88 4.86
CA SER A 86 2.24 15.11 6.12
C SER A 86 2.65 13.80 6.79
N GLN A 87 2.19 12.66 6.26
CA GLN A 87 2.50 11.36 6.83
C GLN A 87 4.00 11.08 6.75
N ARG A 88 4.57 10.71 7.90
CA ARG A 88 5.99 10.38 8.03
C ARG A 88 6.15 8.87 8.09
N ASN A 89 7.14 8.34 7.38
CA ASN A 89 7.51 6.94 7.50
C ASN A 89 8.22 6.67 8.84
N ARG A 90 8.61 5.41 9.10
CA ARG A 90 9.36 5.05 10.33
C ARG A 90 10.72 5.71 10.43
N TYR A 91 11.25 6.26 9.34
CA TYR A 91 12.49 7.05 9.32
C TYR A 91 12.25 8.54 9.64
N GLY A 92 10.99 8.95 9.84
CA GLY A 92 10.63 10.33 10.07
C GLY A 92 10.67 11.20 8.82
N SER A 93 10.85 10.61 7.63
CA SER A 93 10.84 11.32 6.35
C SER A 93 9.42 11.43 5.82
N THR A 94 9.10 12.55 5.20
CA THR A 94 7.88 12.70 4.40
C THR A 94 8.15 12.34 2.94
N ALA A 95 7.12 11.96 2.18
CA ALA A 95 7.27 11.53 0.78
C ALA A 95 7.97 12.58 -0.13
N GLY A 96 7.92 13.86 0.23
CA GLY A 96 8.63 14.93 -0.49
C GLY A 96 10.07 15.16 -0.04
N GLU A 97 10.48 14.66 1.14
CA GLU A 97 11.83 14.78 1.69
C GLU A 97 12.72 13.57 1.38
N ASP A 98 12.13 12.42 1.05
CA ASP A 98 12.85 11.19 0.65
C ASP A 98 13.72 11.37 -0.63
N ASP A 99 13.56 12.47 -1.38
CA ASP A 99 14.44 12.82 -2.52
C ASP A 99 15.85 13.27 -2.09
N VAL A 100 16.08 13.51 -0.78
CA VAL A 100 17.34 14.08 -0.24
C VAL A 100 18.06 13.13 0.73
N SER A 101 17.77 11.82 0.71
CA SER A 101 18.64 10.86 1.40
C SER A 101 19.76 10.40 0.50
N ASP A 102 20.79 11.25 0.52
CA ASP A 102 22.16 11.03 0.13
C ASP A 102 22.55 9.53 0.12
N ASN A 103 22.97 9.08 -1.06
CA ASN A 103 23.51 7.75 -1.31
C ASN A 103 24.93 7.58 -0.70
N TYR A 104 25.32 8.37 0.31
CA TYR A 104 26.68 8.41 0.81
C TYR A 104 26.73 9.00 2.24
N VAL A 105 26.65 8.17 3.28
CA VAL A 105 27.54 8.28 4.47
C VAL A 105 27.38 7.05 5.36
N SER A 106 28.10 6.00 5.02
CA SER A 106 28.65 5.09 6.03
C SER A 106 30.09 4.83 5.62
N SER A 107 30.97 5.73 6.04
CA SER A 107 32.40 5.47 6.22
C SER A 107 32.63 4.77 7.55
#